data_AF-A0A350T0N3-F1
#
_entry.id   AF-A0A350T0N3-F1
#
_cell.length_a   1.000
_cell.length_b   1.000
_cell.length_c   1.000
_cell.angle_alpha   90.00
_cell.angle_beta   90.00
_cell.angle_gamma   90.00
#
_symmetry.space_group_name_H-M   'P 1'
#
loop_
_entity.id
_entity.type
_entity.pdbx_description
1 polymer ?
#
loop_
_entity_poly.entity_id
_entity_poly.type
_entity_poly.pdbx_seq_one_letter_code
_entity_poly.pdbx_strand_id
1 'polypeptide(L)'
;PDLYSVTTAMIHYARGVAFSATGRVREAEEEQRRFVAATERVPDDRYLFNNRCHDILAIAAEMLAGELEYRKANYDAAFAHLRRSIELEDGLVYDEPWGWMQPTRHAYGALLLEQGRIADAAAVYRADLGLDGSLPRARQHPENVWSLHGYYECLVRLGEDDLAAMIRPRLDLAIARADIPIRASCYCRMAQAA
;
A
#
# COMPACT_ATOMS: atom_id res chain seq x y z
N PRO A 1 9.06 25.05 5.28
CA PRO A 1 9.26 25.54 6.68
C PRO A 1 9.99 24.47 7.49
N ASP A 2 11.04 24.83 8.24
CA ASP A 2 11.91 23.84 8.88
C ASP A 2 11.19 23.07 10.01
N LEU A 3 10.29 23.75 10.73
CA LEU A 3 9.48 23.14 11.79
C LEU A 3 8.59 22.00 11.27
N TYR A 4 7.97 22.18 10.10
CA TYR A 4 7.01 21.25 9.48
C TYR A 4 7.61 20.49 8.29
N SER A 5 8.93 20.25 8.26
CA SER A 5 9.61 19.64 7.10
C SER A 5 9.03 18.27 6.73
N VAL A 6 8.86 17.37 7.72
CA VAL A 6 8.28 16.03 7.51
C VAL A 6 6.83 16.11 7.04
N THR A 7 6.01 16.93 7.69
CA THR A 7 4.61 17.16 7.29
C THR A 7 4.52 17.70 5.87
N THR A 8 5.41 18.63 5.49
CA THR A 8 5.47 19.19 4.13
C THR A 8 5.76 18.10 3.11
N ALA A 9 6.76 17.25 3.36
CA ALA A 9 7.07 16.11 2.51
C ALA A 9 5.87 15.16 2.39
N MET A 10 5.26 14.77 3.50
CA MET A 10 4.08 13.89 3.51
C MET A 10 2.88 14.47 2.75
N ILE A 11 2.67 15.80 2.77
CA ILE A 11 1.62 16.45 1.97
C ILE A 11 1.90 16.28 0.47
N HIS A 12 3.15 16.51 0.03
CA HIS A 12 3.53 16.30 -1.37
C HIS A 12 3.38 14.83 -1.78
N TYR A 13 3.78 13.90 -0.92
CA TYR A 13 3.55 12.47 -1.12
C TYR A 13 2.06 12.16 -1.33
N ALA A 14 1.20 12.59 -0.40
CA ALA A 14 -0.23 12.30 -0.45
C ALA A 14 -0.89 12.89 -1.70
N ARG A 15 -0.51 14.11 -2.09
CA ARG A 15 -1.00 14.75 -3.32
C ARG A 15 -0.51 14.02 -4.56
N GLY A 16 0.75 13.59 -4.59
CA GLY A 16 1.32 12.83 -5.70
C GLY A 16 0.60 11.49 -5.92
N VAL A 17 0.33 10.74 -4.84
CA VAL A 17 -0.45 9.49 -4.91
C VAL A 17 -1.88 9.77 -5.36
N ALA A 18 -2.54 10.81 -4.83
CA ALA A 18 -3.90 11.17 -5.23
C ALA A 18 -4.00 11.59 -6.70
N PHE A 19 -3.05 12.40 -7.19
CA PHE A 19 -2.98 12.77 -8.60
C PHE A 19 -2.71 11.56 -9.50
N SER A 20 -1.83 10.65 -9.07
CA SER A 20 -1.60 9.37 -9.76
C SER A 20 -2.89 8.56 -9.84
N ALA A 21 -3.55 8.30 -8.71
CA ALA A 21 -4.81 7.55 -8.64
C ALA A 21 -5.96 8.16 -9.45
N THR A 22 -5.90 9.46 -9.75
CA THR A 22 -6.90 10.19 -10.57
C THR A 22 -6.45 10.45 -12.02
N GLY A 23 -5.34 9.85 -12.46
CA GLY A 23 -4.83 9.96 -13.83
C GLY A 23 -4.19 11.31 -14.17
N ARG A 24 -3.97 12.18 -13.18
CA ARG A 24 -3.37 13.52 -13.31
C ARG A 24 -1.85 13.43 -13.25
N VAL A 25 -1.26 12.73 -14.23
CA VAL A 25 0.16 12.33 -14.25
C VAL A 25 1.11 13.54 -14.16
N ARG A 26 0.81 14.63 -14.88
CA ARG A 26 1.68 15.82 -14.86
C ARG A 26 1.75 16.46 -13.48
N GLU A 27 0.61 16.59 -12.81
CA GLU A 27 0.57 17.11 -11.44
C GLU A 27 1.23 16.15 -10.45
N ALA A 28 1.10 14.84 -10.64
CA ALA A 28 1.79 13.84 -9.83
C ALA A 28 3.32 13.94 -9.96
N GLU A 29 3.86 14.10 -11.17
CA GLU A 29 5.28 14.32 -11.41
C GLU A 29 5.79 15.61 -10.74
N GLU A 30 4.97 16.66 -10.74
CA GLU A 30 5.34 17.90 -10.06
C GLU A 30 5.35 17.74 -8.53
N GLU A 31 4.36 17.06 -7.95
CA GLU A 31 4.34 16.75 -6.52
C GLU A 31 5.48 15.80 -6.14
N GLN A 32 5.89 14.86 -7.00
CA GLN A 32 7.07 14.02 -6.77
C GLN A 32 8.36 14.85 -6.69
N ARG A 33 8.55 15.82 -7.60
CA ARG A 33 9.69 16.74 -7.54
C ARG A 33 9.67 17.57 -6.25
N ARG A 34 8.50 18.06 -5.84
CA ARG A 34 8.33 18.82 -4.58
C ARG A 34 8.55 17.94 -3.36
N PHE A 35 8.14 16.69 -3.39
CA PHE A 35 8.39 15.70 -2.34
C PHE A 35 9.89 15.46 -2.13
N VAL A 36 10.66 15.26 -3.21
CA VAL A 36 12.11 15.08 -3.13
C VAL A 36 12.76 16.31 -2.51
N ALA A 37 12.46 17.51 -3.02
CA ALA A 37 12.99 18.75 -2.48
C ALA A 37 12.59 19.01 -1.02
N ALA A 38 11.40 18.58 -0.60
CA ALA A 38 10.95 18.68 0.79
C ALA A 38 11.67 17.68 1.71
N THR A 39 11.98 16.48 1.21
CA THR A 39 12.70 15.43 1.94
C THR A 39 14.14 15.85 2.23
N GLU A 40 14.82 16.51 1.29
CA GLU A 40 16.17 17.06 1.48
C GLU A 40 16.26 18.11 2.61
N ARG A 41 15.12 18.69 3.01
CA ARG A 41 15.05 19.66 4.11
C ARG A 41 14.74 19.04 5.47
N VAL A 42 14.54 17.72 5.54
CA VAL A 42 14.29 17.01 6.79
C VAL A 42 15.63 16.75 7.48
N PRO A 43 15.81 17.20 8.75
CA PRO A 43 17.02 16.91 9.50
C PRO A 43 17.25 15.41 9.69
N ASP A 44 18.50 14.96 9.61
CA ASP A 44 18.86 13.54 9.73
C ASP A 44 18.58 12.93 11.11
N ASP A 45 18.54 13.78 12.14
CA ASP A 45 18.27 13.43 13.54
C ASP A 45 16.77 13.49 13.88
N ARG A 46 15.89 13.62 12.87
CA ARG A 46 14.46 13.68 13.11
C ARG A 46 13.85 12.28 13.15
N TYR A 47 13.16 11.99 14.24
CA TYR A 47 12.51 10.71 14.48
C TYR A 47 10.99 10.85 14.59
N LEU A 48 10.29 9.83 14.10
CA LEU A 48 8.93 9.51 14.49
C LEU A 48 9.01 8.25 15.35
N PHE A 49 8.87 8.42 16.66
CA PHE A 49 9.05 7.36 17.64
C PHE A 49 10.40 6.63 17.45
N ASN A 50 10.41 5.33 17.13
CA ASN A 50 11.62 4.53 17.02
C ASN A 50 12.32 4.64 15.66
N ASN A 51 11.66 5.23 14.65
CA ASN A 51 12.13 5.24 13.27
C ASN A 51 12.56 6.65 12.85
N ARG A 52 13.62 6.77 12.04
CA ARG A 52 13.99 8.06 11.46
C ARG A 52 12.93 8.47 10.44
N CYS A 53 12.62 9.75 10.38
CA CYS A 53 11.71 10.27 9.37
C CYS A 53 12.19 10.00 7.94
N HIS A 54 13.51 9.97 7.70
CA HIS A 54 14.06 9.58 6.39
C HIS A 54 13.75 8.14 6.01
N ASP A 55 13.77 7.20 6.95
CA ASP A 55 13.44 5.80 6.66
C ASP A 55 11.94 5.68 6.26
N ILE A 56 11.08 6.45 6.92
CA ILE A 56 9.64 6.54 6.58
C ILE A 56 9.43 7.22 5.22
N LEU A 57 10.15 8.30 4.95
CA LEU A 57 10.06 9.02 3.67
C LEU A 57 10.64 8.20 2.51
N ALA A 58 11.56 7.27 2.76
CA ALA A 58 12.02 6.33 1.74
C ALA A 58 10.90 5.39 1.28
N ILE A 59 10.03 4.93 2.20
CA ILE A 59 8.82 4.17 1.85
C ILE A 59 7.89 5.04 1.00
N ALA A 60 7.64 6.27 1.43
CA ALA A 60 6.80 7.22 0.69
C ALA A 60 7.32 7.49 -0.73
N ALA A 61 8.65 7.61 -0.90
CA ALA A 61 9.28 7.84 -2.19
C ALA A 61 9.00 6.70 -3.18
N GLU A 62 9.21 5.46 -2.73
CA GLU A 62 9.02 4.25 -3.52
C GLU A 62 7.53 4.00 -3.81
N MET A 63 6.65 4.20 -2.82
CA MET A 63 5.21 4.11 -3.00
C MET A 63 4.70 5.11 -4.06
N LEU A 64 5.12 6.38 -3.97
CA LEU A 64 4.77 7.41 -4.94
C LEU A 64 5.31 7.11 -6.34
N ALA A 65 6.56 6.68 -6.45
CA ALA A 65 7.14 6.29 -7.73
C ALA A 65 6.38 5.10 -8.36
N GLY A 66 6.04 4.09 -7.55
CA GLY A 66 5.26 2.94 -7.98
C GLY A 66 3.89 3.32 -8.55
N GLU A 67 3.12 4.12 -7.81
CA GLU A 67 1.81 4.62 -8.26
C GLU A 67 1.91 5.45 -9.54
N LEU A 68 2.91 6.33 -9.62
CA LEU A 68 3.10 7.21 -10.79
C LEU A 68 3.50 6.42 -12.04
N GLU A 69 4.48 5.53 -11.93
CA GLU A 69 4.93 4.70 -13.05
C GLU A 69 3.83 3.75 -13.51
N TYR A 70 3.00 3.25 -12.59
CA TYR A 70 1.85 2.43 -12.94
C TYR A 70 0.88 3.20 -13.85
N ARG A 71 0.64 4.48 -13.53
CA ARG A 71 -0.26 5.36 -14.31
C ARG A 71 0.32 5.81 -15.65
N LYS A 72 1.65 5.76 -15.76
CA LYS A 72 2.37 5.94 -17.03
C LYS A 72 2.42 4.65 -17.86
N ALA A 73 1.78 3.57 -17.39
CA ALA A 73 1.81 2.23 -17.99
C ALA A 73 3.21 1.57 -18.00
N ASN A 74 4.13 2.04 -17.16
CA ASN A 74 5.45 1.46 -16.98
C ASN A 74 5.40 0.37 -15.89
N TYR A 75 4.63 -0.68 -16.13
CA TYR A 75 4.22 -1.65 -15.10
C TYR A 75 5.39 -2.37 -14.42
N ASP A 76 6.45 -2.74 -15.15
CA ASP A 76 7.60 -3.40 -14.55
C ASP A 76 8.32 -2.51 -13.53
N ALA A 77 8.53 -1.25 -13.88
CA ALA A 77 9.10 -0.24 -12.98
C ALA A 77 8.17 0.03 -11.79
N ALA A 78 6.87 0.16 -12.06
CA ALA A 78 5.87 0.37 -11.02
C ALA A 78 5.89 -0.73 -9.96
N PHE A 79 5.85 -2.00 -10.39
CA PHE A 79 5.87 -3.12 -9.46
C PHE A 79 7.23 -3.31 -8.78
N ALA A 80 8.34 -2.87 -9.40
CA ALA A 80 9.64 -2.85 -8.73
C ALA A 80 9.66 -1.86 -7.57
N HIS A 81 9.19 -0.63 -7.79
CA HIS A 81 9.07 0.40 -6.75
C HIS A 81 8.12 -0.03 -5.62
N LEU A 82 6.94 -0.59 -5.93
CA LEU A 82 6.00 -1.05 -4.90
C LEU A 82 6.56 -2.19 -4.05
N ARG A 83 7.30 -3.15 -4.64
CA ARG A 83 8.01 -4.17 -3.87
C ARG A 83 9.09 -3.56 -2.99
N ARG A 84 9.84 -2.59 -3.50
CA ARG A 84 10.86 -1.89 -2.71
C ARG A 84 10.25 -1.14 -1.52
N SER A 85 9.11 -0.50 -1.71
CA SER A 85 8.35 0.14 -0.63
C SER A 85 7.92 -0.86 0.45
N ILE A 86 7.47 -2.07 0.06
CA ILE A 86 7.15 -3.16 1.00
C ILE A 86 8.39 -3.59 1.80
N GLU A 87 9.53 -3.79 1.14
CA GLU A 87 10.78 -4.19 1.81
C GLU A 87 11.23 -3.16 2.85
N LEU A 88 11.11 -1.86 2.52
CA LEU A 88 11.43 -0.76 3.43
C LEU A 88 10.44 -0.71 4.61
N GLU A 89 9.15 -0.89 4.35
CA GLU A 89 8.09 -0.94 5.37
C GLU A 89 8.31 -2.09 6.36
N ASP A 90 8.63 -3.29 5.87
CA ASP A 90 8.95 -4.45 6.70
C ASP A 90 10.20 -4.25 7.55
N GLY A 91 11.18 -3.54 7.00
CA GLY A 91 12.47 -3.25 7.61
C GLY A 91 12.43 -2.18 8.71
N LEU A 92 11.30 -1.48 8.89
CA LEU A 92 11.16 -0.52 9.98
C LEU A 92 11.33 -1.21 11.35
N VAL A 93 11.79 -0.45 12.34
CA VAL A 93 11.73 -0.87 13.75
C VAL A 93 10.27 -0.91 14.17
N TYR A 94 9.87 -1.94 14.92
CA TYR A 94 8.51 -2.07 15.41
C TYR A 94 8.09 -0.85 16.25
N ASP A 95 6.85 -0.40 16.06
CA ASP A 95 6.29 0.77 16.72
C ASP A 95 4.78 0.68 16.88
N GLU A 96 4.23 1.37 17.88
CA GLU A 96 2.78 1.47 18.11
C GLU A 96 2.42 2.91 18.55
N PRO A 97 1.80 3.74 17.68
CA PRO A 97 1.26 3.39 16.36
C PRO A 97 2.36 3.15 15.31
N TRP A 98 2.02 2.41 14.24
CA TRP A 98 2.97 2.07 13.18
C TRP A 98 3.60 3.33 12.56
N GLY A 99 4.91 3.27 12.30
CA GLY A 99 5.63 4.38 11.66
C GLY A 99 5.15 4.67 10.23
N TRP A 100 4.51 3.70 9.58
CA TRP A 100 3.88 3.84 8.27
C TRP A 100 2.42 3.36 8.34
N MET A 101 1.48 4.25 8.03
CA MET A 101 0.05 4.02 8.26
C MET A 101 -0.73 3.60 7.00
N GLN A 102 -0.15 3.74 5.81
CA GLN A 102 -0.81 3.38 4.54
C GLN A 102 -0.20 2.09 3.98
N PRO A 103 -0.76 0.90 4.25
CA PRO A 103 -0.08 -0.36 3.95
C PRO A 103 0.28 -0.48 2.46
N THR A 104 1.57 -0.58 2.13
CA THR A 104 2.03 -0.64 0.73
C THR A 104 1.49 -1.89 0.04
N ARG A 105 1.39 -2.99 0.78
CA ARG A 105 0.85 -4.27 0.29
C ARG A 105 -0.56 -4.16 -0.25
N HIS A 106 -1.39 -3.29 0.31
CA HIS A 106 -2.77 -3.11 -0.17
C HIS A 106 -2.79 -2.54 -1.58
N ALA A 107 -1.95 -1.54 -1.86
CA ALA A 107 -1.80 -0.95 -3.19
C ALA A 107 -1.19 -1.96 -4.16
N TYR A 108 -0.10 -2.61 -3.77
CA TYR A 108 0.56 -3.63 -4.59
C TYR A 108 -0.39 -4.76 -4.98
N GLY A 109 -1.11 -5.36 -4.02
CA GLY A 109 -2.10 -6.41 -4.26
C GLY A 109 -3.25 -5.94 -5.17
N ALA A 110 -3.76 -4.72 -4.94
CA ALA A 110 -4.85 -4.16 -5.73
C ALA A 110 -4.44 -3.98 -7.20
N LEU A 111 -3.24 -3.45 -7.45
CA LEU A 111 -2.72 -3.22 -8.79
C LEU A 111 -2.31 -4.53 -9.50
N LEU A 112 -1.86 -5.54 -8.76
CA LEU A 112 -1.67 -6.90 -9.30
C LEU A 112 -3.00 -7.49 -9.78
N LEU A 113 -4.07 -7.38 -8.98
CA LEU A 113 -5.41 -7.84 -9.36
C LEU A 113 -5.95 -7.10 -10.60
N GLU A 114 -5.70 -5.79 -10.69
CA GLU A 114 -6.07 -4.97 -11.84
C GLU A 114 -5.37 -5.44 -13.14
N GLN A 115 -4.10 -5.86 -13.04
CA GLN A 115 -3.34 -6.44 -14.15
C GLN A 115 -3.61 -7.94 -14.38
N GLY A 116 -4.56 -8.54 -13.65
CA GLY A 116 -4.88 -9.97 -13.78
C GLY A 116 -3.81 -10.91 -13.21
N ARG A 117 -2.85 -10.40 -12.43
CA ARG A 117 -1.81 -11.19 -11.73
C ARG A 117 -2.38 -11.77 -10.43
N ILE A 118 -3.41 -12.61 -10.57
CA ILE A 118 -4.26 -13.05 -9.45
C ILE A 118 -3.47 -13.89 -8.43
N ALA A 119 -2.65 -14.83 -8.89
CA ALA A 119 -1.86 -15.69 -7.99
C ALA A 119 -0.84 -14.88 -7.16
N ASP A 120 -0.18 -13.89 -7.79
CA ASP A 120 0.74 -12.99 -7.10
C ASP A 120 0.00 -12.15 -6.05
N ALA A 121 -1.18 -11.62 -6.40
CA ALA A 121 -2.01 -10.86 -5.46
C ALA A 121 -2.48 -11.73 -4.28
N ALA A 122 -2.90 -12.97 -4.55
CA ALA A 122 -3.30 -13.92 -3.51
C ALA A 122 -2.18 -14.15 -2.49
N ALA A 123 -0.94 -14.32 -2.95
CA ALA A 123 0.22 -14.47 -2.07
C ALA A 123 0.45 -13.24 -1.20
N VAL A 124 0.29 -12.03 -1.74
CA VAL A 124 0.43 -10.77 -0.99
C VAL A 124 -0.60 -10.67 0.13
N TYR A 125 -1.88 -10.93 -0.15
CA TYR A 125 -2.92 -10.87 0.87
C TYR A 125 -2.80 -12.01 1.88
N ARG A 126 -2.42 -13.20 1.45
CA ARG A 126 -2.20 -14.35 2.36
C ARG A 126 -1.08 -14.06 3.35
N ALA A 127 0.00 -13.43 2.91
CA ALA A 127 1.09 -12.96 3.75
C ALA A 127 0.62 -11.88 4.74
N ASP A 128 -0.07 -10.85 4.26
CA ASP A 128 -0.59 -9.76 5.10
C ASP A 128 -1.56 -10.27 6.18
N LEU A 129 -2.44 -11.22 5.84
CA LEU A 129 -3.36 -11.84 6.79
C LEU A 129 -2.69 -12.83 7.76
N GLY A 130 -1.39 -13.10 7.59
CA GLY A 130 -0.64 -14.05 8.41
C GLY A 130 -1.00 -15.52 8.19
N LEU A 131 -1.52 -15.87 7.01
CA LEU A 131 -2.03 -17.22 6.71
C LEU A 131 -0.95 -18.19 6.22
N ASP A 132 0.26 -17.72 5.87
CA ASP A 132 1.35 -18.57 5.39
C ASP A 132 2.68 -18.42 6.15
N GLY A 133 2.70 -17.63 7.22
CA GLY A 133 3.88 -17.46 8.08
C GLY A 133 5.07 -16.76 7.41
N SER A 134 4.90 -16.19 6.22
CA SER A 134 5.99 -15.49 5.49
C SER A 134 6.43 -14.18 6.16
N LEU A 135 5.55 -13.55 6.95
CA LEU A 135 5.83 -12.31 7.67
C LEU A 135 5.96 -12.55 9.18
N PRO A 136 6.81 -11.78 9.89
CA PRO A 136 6.81 -11.75 11.34
C PRO A 136 5.43 -11.37 11.90
N ARG A 137 5.05 -11.87 13.08
CA ARG A 137 3.72 -11.62 13.67
C ARG A 137 3.35 -10.13 13.75
N ALA A 138 4.33 -9.26 14.00
CA ALA A 138 4.16 -7.80 14.07
C ALA A 138 3.77 -7.14 12.73
N ARG A 139 3.91 -7.86 11.61
CA ARG A 139 3.58 -7.42 10.24
C ARG A 139 2.37 -8.16 9.67
N GLN A 140 1.68 -8.94 10.51
CA GLN A 140 0.47 -9.66 10.14
C GLN A 140 -0.74 -8.89 10.68
N HIS A 141 -1.73 -8.71 9.83
CA HIS A 141 -2.98 -7.99 10.10
C HIS A 141 -4.19 -8.94 9.97
N PRO A 142 -4.39 -9.87 10.93
CA PRO A 142 -5.58 -10.70 10.97
C PRO A 142 -6.84 -9.83 10.95
N GLU A 143 -7.87 -10.28 10.21
CA GLU A 143 -9.15 -9.58 10.07
C GLU A 143 -9.07 -8.19 9.42
N ASN A 144 -7.97 -7.85 8.74
CA ASN A 144 -7.92 -6.64 7.92
C ASN A 144 -8.92 -6.78 6.75
N VAL A 145 -9.97 -5.95 6.78
CA VAL A 145 -11.07 -6.01 5.82
C VAL A 145 -10.62 -5.83 4.37
N TRP A 146 -9.60 -5.00 4.13
CA TRP A 146 -9.09 -4.70 2.80
C TRP A 146 -8.35 -5.92 2.21
N SER A 147 -7.51 -6.57 3.02
CA SER A 147 -6.80 -7.79 2.63
C SER A 147 -7.72 -9.00 2.55
N LEU A 148 -8.71 -9.13 3.44
CA LEU A 148 -9.74 -10.18 3.34
C LEU A 148 -10.54 -10.05 2.04
N HIS A 149 -10.94 -8.82 1.67
CA HIS A 149 -11.64 -8.58 0.41
C HIS A 149 -10.78 -8.98 -0.79
N GLY A 150 -9.53 -8.51 -0.84
CA GLY A 150 -8.59 -8.83 -1.92
C GLY A 150 -8.31 -10.33 -2.02
N TYR A 151 -8.09 -11.01 -0.89
CA TYR A 151 -7.84 -12.45 -0.87
C TYR A 151 -9.05 -13.26 -1.33
N TYR A 152 -10.24 -12.94 -0.83
CA TYR A 152 -11.48 -13.59 -1.26
C TYR A 152 -11.71 -13.44 -2.76
N GLU A 153 -11.52 -12.24 -3.33
CA GLU A 153 -11.61 -12.02 -4.77
C GLU A 153 -10.60 -12.89 -5.53
N CYS A 154 -9.35 -13.00 -5.04
CA CYS A 154 -8.35 -13.86 -5.65
C CYS A 154 -8.79 -15.32 -5.66
N LEU A 155 -9.27 -15.84 -4.54
CA LEU A 155 -9.69 -17.24 -4.40
C LEU A 155 -10.84 -17.58 -5.36
N VAL A 156 -11.86 -16.72 -5.43
CA VAL A 156 -12.99 -16.91 -6.38
C VAL A 156 -12.50 -16.90 -7.83
N ARG A 157 -11.62 -15.97 -8.19
CA ARG A 157 -11.09 -15.90 -9.58
C ARG A 157 -10.14 -17.04 -9.93
N LEU A 158 -9.52 -17.68 -8.94
CA LEU A 158 -8.69 -18.87 -9.11
C LEU A 158 -9.50 -20.18 -9.10
N GLY A 159 -10.79 -20.14 -8.75
CA GLY A 159 -11.63 -21.33 -8.59
C GLY A 159 -11.36 -22.12 -7.31
N GLU A 160 -10.76 -21.48 -6.30
CA GLU A 160 -10.43 -22.07 -5.01
C GLU A 160 -11.64 -21.98 -4.05
N ASP A 161 -12.77 -22.57 -4.46
CA ASP A 161 -14.07 -22.38 -3.83
C ASP A 161 -14.11 -22.81 -2.36
N ASP A 162 -13.42 -23.91 -2.01
CA ASP A 162 -13.34 -24.39 -0.62
C ASP A 162 -12.62 -23.37 0.28
N LEU A 163 -11.52 -22.79 -0.19
CA LEU A 163 -10.80 -21.74 0.52
C LEU A 163 -11.63 -20.46 0.59
N ALA A 164 -12.30 -20.08 -0.51
CA ALA A 164 -13.17 -18.91 -0.54
C ALA A 164 -14.31 -19.04 0.48
N ALA A 165 -14.92 -20.22 0.59
CA ALA A 165 -15.96 -20.53 1.56
C ALA A 165 -15.46 -20.42 3.02
N MET A 166 -14.19 -20.75 3.28
CA MET A 166 -13.58 -20.58 4.61
C MET A 166 -13.27 -19.11 4.94
N ILE A 167 -12.93 -18.29 3.95
CA ILE A 167 -12.60 -16.86 4.14
C ILE A 167 -13.87 -16.00 4.25
N ARG A 168 -14.94 -16.36 3.52
CA ARG A 168 -16.17 -15.57 3.42
C ARG A 168 -16.78 -15.15 4.77
N PRO A 169 -16.93 -16.02 5.80
CA PRO A 169 -17.49 -15.60 7.08
C PRO A 169 -16.66 -14.52 7.80
N ARG A 170 -15.33 -14.57 7.66
CA ARG A 170 -14.41 -13.57 8.23
C ARG A 170 -14.55 -12.24 7.49
N LEU A 171 -14.62 -12.29 6.16
CA LEU A 171 -14.86 -11.11 5.33
C LEU A 171 -16.21 -10.47 5.65
N ASP A 172 -17.29 -11.25 5.74
CA ASP A 172 -18.65 -10.75 6.04
C ASP A 172 -18.69 -10.03 7.41
N LEU A 173 -18.03 -10.61 8.43
CA LEU A 173 -17.93 -9.99 9.75
C LEU A 173 -17.13 -8.67 9.71
N ALA A 174 -16.04 -8.63 8.96
CA ALA A 174 -15.21 -7.43 8.82
C ALA A 174 -15.95 -6.32 8.05
N ILE A 175 -16.65 -6.67 6.95
CA ILE A 175 -17.47 -5.74 6.16
C ILE A 175 -18.63 -5.19 7.00
N ALA A 176 -19.27 -5.98 7.85
CA ALA A 176 -20.38 -5.54 8.70
C ALA A 176 -20.00 -4.40 9.67
N ARG A 177 -18.69 -4.17 9.90
CA ARG A 177 -18.16 -3.08 10.74
C ARG A 177 -17.60 -1.91 9.93
N ALA A 178 -17.60 -1.99 8.60
CA ALA A 178 -17.08 -0.93 7.76
C ALA A 178 -18.11 0.20 7.60
N ASP A 179 -17.66 1.45 7.78
CA ASP A 179 -18.49 2.63 7.57
C ASP A 179 -18.81 2.89 6.09
N ILE A 180 -18.03 2.27 5.20
CA ILE A 180 -18.10 2.46 3.75
C ILE A 180 -18.06 1.11 3.01
N PRO A 181 -18.67 1.02 1.82
CA PRO A 181 -18.55 -0.16 0.99
C PRO A 181 -17.09 -0.42 0.58
N ILE A 182 -16.60 -1.62 0.91
CA ILE A 182 -15.28 -2.10 0.49
C ILE A 182 -15.43 -2.80 -0.85
N ARG A 183 -14.85 -2.23 -1.91
CA ARG A 183 -14.93 -2.76 -3.30
C ARG A 183 -13.60 -3.23 -3.87
N ALA A 184 -12.51 -2.88 -3.22
CA ALA A 184 -11.15 -3.24 -3.57
C ALA A 184 -10.27 -3.03 -2.33
N SER A 185 -9.10 -3.68 -2.27
CA SER A 185 -8.17 -3.49 -1.14
C SER A 185 -7.47 -2.12 -1.14
N CYS A 186 -7.41 -1.43 -2.28
CA CYS A 186 -6.99 -0.02 -2.37
C CYS A 186 -7.82 0.72 -3.43
N TYR A 187 -8.12 2.00 -3.18
CA TYR A 187 -8.64 2.95 -4.17
C TYR A 187 -7.67 3.29 -5.31
N CYS A 188 -6.43 2.81 -5.19
CA CYS A 188 -5.44 2.77 -6.25
C CYS A 188 -5.94 1.93 -7.45
N ARG A 189 -6.79 0.93 -7.22
CA ARG A 189 -7.39 0.15 -8.31
C ARG A 189 -8.60 0.89 -8.86
N MET A 190 -8.53 1.28 -10.13
CA MET A 190 -9.61 1.99 -10.84
C MET A 190 -10.58 1.00 -11.50
N ALA A 191 -10.10 -0.16 -11.96
CA ALA A 191 -10.97 -1.19 -12.53
C ALA A 191 -11.63 -1.97 -11.39
N GLN A 192 -12.89 -1.67 -11.07
CA GLN A 192 -13.65 -2.45 -10.08
C GLN A 192 -13.82 -3.89 -10.57
N ALA A 193 -13.82 -4.85 -9.64
CA ALA A 193 -14.30 -6.19 -9.93
C ALA A 193 -15.75 -6.07 -10.42
N ALA A 194 -16.04 -6.68 -11.57
CA ALA A 194 -17.39 -6.73 -12.13
C ALA A 194 -18.31 -7.62 -11.28
#